data_AF-A0ABD5UUT3-F1
#
_entry.id   AF-A0ABD5UUT3-F1
#
_cell.length_a   1.000
_cell.length_b   1.000
_cell.length_c   1.000
_cell.angle_alpha   90.00
_cell.angle_beta   90.00
_cell.angle_gamma   90.00
#
_symmetry.space_group_name_H-M   'P 1'
#
loop_
_entity.id
_entity.type
_entity.pdbx_description
1 polymer ?
#
loop_
_entity_poly.entity_id
_entity_poly.type
_entity_poly.pdbx_seq_one_letter_code
_entity_poly.pdbx_strand_id
1 'polypeptide(L)'
;MDADDGTGDVDRGRDRTDSGDGSGGSAGDLGSFEGADAIDADSVDDLLERAGFRADGSVLTRRQAEVLVLRERGMKQSDIAAVLGTSRANVSSVESSARENVEKARETVAFAETLTAPVRVEIPAGTDLYDVPGTVYDACDGAGVKVNHTAPELMRTVGDAAGDAVHGREVKRRLLVTVSHDGTVRVRRP
;
A
#
# COMPACT_ATOMS: atom_id res chain seq x y z
N MET A 1 -11.20 -37.48 -56.44
CA MET A 1 -10.57 -36.21 -56.02
C MET A 1 -9.22 -36.58 -55.44
N ASP A 2 -8.26 -36.87 -56.31
CA ASP A 2 -7.25 -35.97 -56.91
C ASP A 2 -5.96 -36.11 -56.07
N ALA A 3 -4.96 -36.86 -56.55
CA ALA A 3 -3.81 -36.37 -57.35
C ALA A 3 -2.92 -35.41 -56.53
N ASP A 4 -1.75 -35.87 -56.09
CA ASP A 4 -0.43 -35.62 -56.73
C ASP A 4 0.04 -34.17 -56.53
N ASP A 5 1.20 -33.97 -55.90
CA ASP A 5 2.34 -33.30 -56.54
C ASP A 5 3.49 -33.13 -55.53
N GLY A 6 4.66 -33.64 -55.93
CA GLY A 6 5.92 -33.40 -55.27
C GLY A 6 6.67 -32.27 -55.97
N THR A 7 7.23 -31.35 -55.19
CA THR A 7 8.18 -30.34 -55.67
C THR A 7 9.06 -30.01 -54.46
N GLY A 8 10.38 -29.92 -54.50
CA GLY A 8 11.33 -29.77 -55.58
C GLY A 8 12.48 -28.95 -54.99
N ASP A 9 13.68 -29.51 -55.03
CA ASP A 9 14.92 -28.96 -54.50
C ASP A 9 15.47 -27.85 -55.41
N VAL A 10 15.89 -26.69 -54.87
CA VAL A 10 16.81 -25.75 -55.55
C VAL A 10 17.50 -24.76 -54.58
N ASP A 11 18.78 -25.05 -54.30
CA ASP A 11 19.95 -24.25 -54.69
C ASP A 11 19.97 -22.72 -54.39
N ARG A 12 20.86 -22.27 -53.49
CA ARG A 12 22.10 -21.49 -53.81
C ARG A 12 22.67 -20.76 -52.59
N GLY A 13 23.99 -20.86 -52.47
CA GLY A 13 24.78 -20.34 -51.36
C GLY A 13 24.98 -18.83 -51.34
N ARG A 14 25.70 -18.39 -50.30
CA ARG A 14 26.77 -17.40 -50.40
C ARG A 14 27.67 -17.46 -49.16
N ASP A 15 28.88 -17.91 -49.44
CA ASP A 15 30.11 -17.66 -48.71
C ASP A 15 30.37 -16.13 -48.61
N ARG A 16 30.62 -15.62 -47.40
CA ARG A 16 31.37 -14.38 -47.15
C ARG A 16 32.06 -14.47 -45.79
N THR A 17 33.37 -14.63 -45.88
CA THR A 17 34.37 -14.26 -44.89
C THR A 17 34.28 -12.77 -44.54
N ASP A 18 34.45 -12.42 -43.27
CA ASP A 18 35.26 -11.27 -42.89
C ASP A 18 35.85 -11.45 -41.49
N SER A 19 37.10 -11.05 -41.36
CA SER A 19 37.99 -11.18 -40.22
C SER A 19 38.33 -9.78 -39.68
N GLY A 20 38.64 -9.67 -38.39
CA GLY A 20 39.33 -8.50 -37.81
C GLY A 20 38.49 -7.78 -36.74
N ASP A 21 38.88 -7.88 -35.47
CA ASP A 21 39.77 -6.91 -34.78
C ASP A 21 38.93 -5.73 -34.25
N GLY A 22 38.69 -5.51 -32.96
CA GLY A 22 39.62 -5.50 -31.83
C GLY A 22 39.76 -4.05 -31.40
N SER A 23 39.17 -3.65 -30.25
CA SER A 23 39.63 -2.50 -29.45
C SER A 23 38.71 -2.20 -28.26
N GLY A 24 39.23 -2.43 -27.05
CA GLY A 24 39.22 -1.48 -25.95
C GLY A 24 37.89 -0.84 -25.53
N GLY A 25 37.06 -1.59 -24.80
CA GLY A 25 36.11 -0.99 -23.87
C GLY A 25 36.87 -0.42 -22.68
N SER A 26 37.14 0.87 -22.71
CA SER A 26 37.71 1.65 -21.60
C SER A 26 36.99 1.34 -20.29
N ALA A 27 37.73 0.82 -19.31
CA ALA A 27 37.31 0.81 -17.91
C ALA A 27 37.28 2.28 -17.45
N GLY A 28 36.17 2.94 -17.72
CA GLY A 28 35.87 4.27 -17.20
C GLY A 28 35.75 4.16 -15.69
N ASP A 29 36.79 4.65 -15.01
CA ASP A 29 36.73 5.40 -13.77
C ASP A 29 35.48 5.12 -12.93
N LEU A 30 35.55 4.07 -12.11
CA LEU A 30 34.65 3.92 -10.98
C LEU A 30 35.07 4.95 -9.93
N GLY A 31 34.65 6.19 -10.15
CA GLY A 31 34.69 7.23 -9.15
C GLY A 31 34.11 6.67 -7.86
N SER A 32 34.91 6.75 -6.80
CA SER A 32 34.54 6.43 -5.43
C SER A 32 33.21 7.08 -5.09
N PHE A 33 32.15 6.28 -5.01
CA PHE A 33 30.83 6.74 -4.60
C PHE A 33 30.85 6.98 -3.08
N GLU A 34 30.90 8.24 -2.68
CA GLU A 34 30.77 8.75 -1.29
C GLU A 34 29.40 8.41 -0.63
N GLY A 35 28.61 7.50 -1.22
CA GLY A 35 27.33 7.01 -0.68
C GLY A 35 27.37 5.59 -0.10
N ALA A 36 28.48 4.87 -0.24
CA ALA A 36 28.65 3.53 0.35
C ALA A 36 28.96 3.60 1.86
N ASP A 37 29.76 4.58 2.27
CA ASP A 37 30.31 4.69 3.64
C ASP A 37 29.25 4.98 4.72
N ALA A 38 28.03 5.39 4.35
CA ALA A 38 26.95 5.67 5.31
C ALA A 38 26.10 4.44 5.69
N ILE A 39 26.22 3.33 4.94
CA ILE A 39 25.57 2.05 5.27
C ILE A 39 26.42 1.23 6.25
N ASP A 40 27.72 1.52 6.36
CA ASP A 40 28.65 0.73 7.16
C ASP A 40 28.41 0.81 8.68
N ALA A 41 27.57 1.74 9.17
CA ALA A 41 27.26 1.87 10.58
C ALA A 41 25.97 1.14 11.04
N ASP A 42 25.03 0.86 10.13
CA ASP A 42 23.85 0.04 10.43
C ASP A 42 23.65 -0.94 9.26
N SER A 43 23.89 -2.23 9.49
CA SER A 43 23.59 -3.24 8.48
C SER A 43 22.08 -3.25 8.18
N VAL A 44 21.67 -3.67 6.98
CA VAL A 44 20.24 -3.77 6.61
C VAL A 44 19.46 -4.62 7.63
N ASP A 45 20.11 -5.62 8.21
CA ASP A 45 19.54 -6.48 9.23
C ASP A 45 19.27 -5.73 10.54
N ASP A 46 20.21 -4.89 11.01
CA ASP A 46 20.02 -4.04 12.19
C ASP A 46 18.83 -3.08 12.01
N LEU A 47 18.61 -2.62 10.79
CA LEU A 47 17.49 -1.75 10.46
C LEU A 47 16.15 -2.47 10.54
N LEU A 48 16.10 -3.69 10.01
CA LEU A 48 14.92 -4.53 10.08
C LEU A 48 14.61 -4.91 11.53
N GLU A 49 15.62 -5.24 12.32
CA GLU A 49 15.46 -5.54 13.74
C GLU A 49 14.94 -4.34 14.52
N ARG A 50 15.55 -3.15 14.33
CA ARG A 50 15.07 -1.90 14.95
C ARG A 50 13.65 -1.53 14.54
N ALA A 51 13.27 -1.82 13.29
CA ALA A 51 11.90 -1.63 12.80
C ALA A 51 10.93 -2.71 13.31
N GLY A 52 11.42 -3.73 14.02
CA GLY A 52 10.62 -4.85 14.55
C GLY A 52 10.09 -5.79 13.47
N PHE A 53 10.75 -5.86 12.31
CA PHE A 53 10.30 -6.71 11.20
C PHE A 53 10.41 -8.20 11.55
N ARG A 54 9.31 -8.94 11.35
CA ARG A 54 9.24 -10.39 11.51
C ARG A 54 8.63 -11.02 10.26
N ALA A 55 9.41 -11.86 9.59
CA ALA A 55 9.01 -12.43 8.30
C ALA A 55 7.82 -13.40 8.41
N ASP A 56 7.69 -14.11 9.52
CA ASP A 56 6.61 -15.06 9.82
C ASP A 56 5.26 -14.38 10.10
N GLY A 57 5.28 -13.15 10.61
CA GLY A 57 4.07 -12.37 10.93
C GLY A 57 3.71 -11.30 9.90
N SER A 58 4.42 -11.25 8.76
CA SER A 58 4.29 -10.16 7.79
C SER A 58 3.81 -10.66 6.43
N VAL A 59 3.03 -9.81 5.75
CA VAL A 59 2.70 -9.99 4.33
C VAL A 59 3.86 -9.62 3.40
N LEU A 60 4.89 -8.99 3.93
CA LEU A 60 6.09 -8.61 3.19
C LEU A 60 7.13 -9.72 3.26
N THR A 61 7.76 -10.01 2.13
CA THR A 61 8.99 -10.80 2.15
C THR A 61 10.12 -10.00 2.80
N ARG A 62 11.15 -10.69 3.30
CA ARG A 62 12.35 -10.02 3.82
C ARG A 62 12.93 -9.04 2.80
N ARG A 63 13.01 -9.45 1.53
CA ARG A 63 13.52 -8.62 0.45
C ARG A 63 12.70 -7.35 0.21
N GLN A 64 11.38 -7.44 0.32
CA GLN A 64 10.50 -6.28 0.23
C GLN A 64 10.73 -5.32 1.41
N ALA A 65 10.89 -5.85 2.61
CA ALA A 65 11.17 -5.06 3.81
C ALA A 65 12.55 -4.35 3.72
N GLU A 66 13.59 -5.04 3.26
CA GLU A 66 14.93 -4.46 3.00
C GLU A 66 14.81 -3.25 2.08
N VAL A 67 14.11 -3.40 0.95
CA VAL A 67 13.92 -2.31 -0.02
C VAL A 67 13.15 -1.13 0.59
N LEU A 68 12.06 -1.38 1.34
CA LEU A 68 11.29 -0.30 1.96
C LEU A 68 12.11 0.48 2.99
N VAL A 69 12.86 -0.20 3.85
CA VAL A 69 13.71 0.43 4.87
C VAL A 69 14.80 1.30 4.24
N LEU A 70 15.45 0.83 3.18
CA LEU A 70 16.47 1.61 2.48
C LEU A 70 15.86 2.80 1.72
N ARG A 71 14.64 2.65 1.19
CA ARG A 71 13.89 3.76 0.56
C ARG A 71 13.48 4.82 1.57
N GLU A 72 13.09 4.44 2.78
CA GLU A 72 12.76 5.38 3.87
C GLU A 72 13.99 6.21 4.29
N ARG A 73 15.19 5.64 4.17
CA ARG A 73 16.47 6.37 4.32
C ARG A 73 16.84 7.25 3.14
N GLY A 74 15.99 7.33 2.11
CA GLY A 74 16.18 8.19 0.95
C GLY A 74 17.08 7.61 -0.15
N MET A 75 17.53 6.34 -0.04
CA MET A 75 18.42 5.74 -1.04
C MET A 75 17.73 5.59 -2.40
N LYS A 76 18.45 5.82 -3.49
CA LYS A 76 17.90 5.61 -4.85
C LYS A 76 17.86 4.11 -5.16
N GLN A 77 16.95 3.72 -6.05
CA GLN A 77 16.83 2.32 -6.48
C GLN A 77 18.12 1.75 -7.07
N SER A 78 18.95 2.57 -7.74
CA SER A 78 20.27 2.17 -8.25
C SER A 78 21.23 1.78 -7.13
N ASP A 79 21.21 2.54 -6.04
CA ASP A 79 22.15 2.38 -4.92
C ASP A 79 21.72 1.18 -4.08
N ILE A 80 20.41 1.03 -3.88
CA ILE A 80 19.82 -0.18 -3.29
C ILE A 80 20.17 -1.41 -4.12
N ALA A 81 20.13 -1.32 -5.46
CA ALA A 81 20.50 -2.44 -6.33
C ALA A 81 21.96 -2.86 -6.14
N ALA A 82 22.87 -1.91 -5.97
CA ALA A 82 24.28 -2.17 -5.67
C ALA A 82 24.45 -2.82 -4.29
N VAL A 83 23.87 -2.24 -3.23
CA VAL A 83 23.92 -2.77 -1.85
C VAL A 83 23.38 -4.19 -1.78
N LEU A 84 22.30 -4.45 -2.50
CA LEU A 84 21.58 -5.70 -2.44
C LEU A 84 22.00 -6.73 -3.50
N GLY A 85 23.02 -6.43 -4.32
CA GLY A 85 23.58 -7.34 -5.33
C GLY A 85 22.58 -7.76 -6.41
N THR A 86 21.75 -6.85 -6.90
CA THR A 86 20.68 -7.13 -7.88
C THR A 86 20.58 -6.04 -8.94
N SER A 87 19.72 -6.20 -9.96
CA SER A 87 19.42 -5.14 -10.93
C SER A 87 18.46 -4.08 -10.37
N ARG A 88 18.59 -2.84 -10.84
CA ARG A 88 17.63 -1.75 -10.56
C ARG A 88 16.19 -2.12 -10.97
N ALA A 89 16.04 -2.82 -12.09
CA ALA A 89 14.72 -3.27 -12.56
C ALA A 89 14.06 -4.20 -11.53
N ASN A 90 14.82 -5.13 -10.95
CA ASN A 90 14.33 -6.00 -9.88
C ASN A 90 14.02 -5.22 -8.59
N VAL A 91 14.83 -4.22 -8.22
CA VAL A 91 14.50 -3.34 -7.07
C VAL A 91 13.17 -2.62 -7.31
N SER A 92 12.95 -2.09 -8.52
CA SER A 92 11.72 -1.39 -8.86
C SER A 92 10.49 -2.29 -8.79
N SER A 93 10.58 -3.54 -9.27
CA SER A 93 9.47 -4.48 -9.17
C SER A 93 9.20 -4.87 -7.71
N VAL A 94 10.24 -5.19 -6.94
CA VAL A 94 10.14 -5.51 -5.50
C VAL A 94 9.53 -4.34 -4.72
N GLU A 95 9.97 -3.10 -4.95
CA GLU A 95 9.43 -1.90 -4.28
C GLU A 95 7.95 -1.71 -4.59
N SER A 96 7.57 -1.89 -5.86
CA SER A 96 6.17 -1.74 -6.29
C SER A 96 5.27 -2.78 -5.62
N SER A 97 5.67 -4.05 -5.64
CA SER A 97 4.93 -5.12 -4.96
C SER A 97 4.92 -4.95 -3.44
N ALA A 98 6.00 -4.44 -2.84
CA ALA A 98 6.04 -4.14 -1.41
C ALA A 98 5.00 -3.07 -1.03
N ARG A 99 4.92 -1.98 -1.80
CA ARG A 99 3.94 -0.91 -1.57
C ARG A 99 2.51 -1.40 -1.76
N GLU A 100 2.25 -2.18 -2.80
CA GLU A 100 0.95 -2.79 -3.04
C GLU A 100 0.52 -3.71 -1.89
N ASN A 101 1.44 -4.53 -1.36
CA ASN A 101 1.17 -5.38 -0.20
C ASN A 101 0.86 -4.56 1.05
N VAL A 102 1.57 -3.44 1.29
CA VAL A 102 1.26 -2.53 2.41
C VAL A 102 -0.12 -1.90 2.25
N GLU A 103 -0.47 -1.44 1.04
CA GLU A 103 -1.79 -0.86 0.75
C GLU A 103 -2.91 -1.88 1.00
N LYS A 104 -2.78 -3.09 0.47
CA LYS A 104 -3.74 -4.19 0.67
C LYS A 104 -3.87 -4.58 2.15
N ALA A 105 -2.77 -4.64 2.89
CA ALA A 105 -2.80 -4.95 4.32
C ALA A 105 -3.54 -3.86 5.11
N ARG A 106 -3.30 -2.57 4.80
CA ARG A 106 -4.03 -1.45 5.42
C ARG A 106 -5.53 -1.53 5.16
N GLU A 107 -5.93 -1.82 3.92
CA GLU A 107 -7.36 -2.01 3.58
C GLU A 107 -7.96 -3.21 4.33
N THR A 108 -7.21 -4.31 4.43
CA THR A 108 -7.64 -5.51 5.17
C THR A 108 -7.88 -5.21 6.65
N VAL A 109 -6.97 -4.45 7.29
CA VAL A 109 -7.12 -4.01 8.68
C VAL A 109 -8.33 -3.10 8.81
N ALA A 110 -8.48 -2.09 7.96
CA ALA A 110 -9.62 -1.18 7.99
C ALA A 110 -10.97 -1.90 7.81
N PHE A 111 -11.01 -2.93 6.96
CA PHE A 111 -12.18 -3.78 6.79
C PHE A 111 -12.46 -4.62 8.04
N ALA A 112 -11.44 -5.27 8.61
CA ALA A 112 -11.58 -6.05 9.84
C ALA A 112 -12.04 -5.17 11.03
N GLU A 113 -11.50 -3.97 11.16
CA GLU A 113 -11.94 -2.96 12.13
C GLU A 113 -13.39 -2.51 11.89
N THR A 114 -13.83 -2.45 10.64
CA THR A 114 -15.25 -2.15 10.31
C THR A 114 -16.18 -3.30 10.71
N LEU A 115 -15.75 -4.56 10.54
CA LEU A 115 -16.53 -5.73 10.94
C LEU A 115 -16.59 -5.88 12.46
N THR A 116 -15.49 -5.57 13.13
CA THR A 116 -15.36 -5.64 14.59
C THR A 116 -15.69 -4.32 15.26
N ALA A 117 -16.13 -3.31 14.50
CA ALA A 117 -16.46 -1.98 14.99
C ALA A 117 -17.38 -2.16 16.21
N PRO A 118 -16.86 -1.89 17.43
CA PRO A 118 -17.52 -2.27 18.68
C PRO A 118 -18.88 -1.58 18.82
N VAL A 119 -19.05 -0.45 18.13
CA VAL A 119 -20.22 0.39 18.22
C VAL A 119 -20.79 0.65 16.84
N ARG A 120 -21.98 0.11 16.60
CA ARG A 120 -22.83 0.44 15.47
C ARG A 120 -24.10 1.08 16.02
N VAL A 121 -24.27 2.36 15.72
CA VAL A 121 -25.45 3.12 16.13
C VAL A 121 -26.29 3.37 14.88
N GLU A 122 -27.48 2.78 14.86
CA GLU A 122 -28.49 3.17 13.89
C GLU A 122 -29.19 4.42 14.38
N ILE A 123 -29.18 5.47 13.56
CA ILE A 123 -29.92 6.71 13.79
C ILE A 123 -31.18 6.66 12.93
N PRO A 124 -32.38 6.49 13.53
CA PRO A 124 -33.64 6.42 12.80
C PRO A 124 -33.94 7.71 12.03
N ALA A 125 -34.77 7.60 10.98
CA ALA A 125 -35.39 8.76 10.39
C ALA A 125 -36.33 9.44 11.41
N GLY A 126 -36.38 10.77 11.41
CA GLY A 126 -37.06 11.60 12.40
C GLY A 126 -36.20 11.94 13.62
N THR A 127 -34.98 11.41 13.73
CA THR A 127 -34.07 11.76 14.83
C THR A 127 -33.55 13.18 14.67
N ASP A 128 -33.45 13.87 15.79
CA ASP A 128 -32.85 15.18 15.87
C ASP A 128 -31.32 15.11 15.82
N LEU A 129 -30.68 15.96 15.02
CA LEU A 129 -29.21 15.98 14.92
C LEU A 129 -28.53 16.28 16.26
N TYR A 130 -29.17 17.03 17.17
CA TYR A 130 -28.62 17.28 18.50
C TYR A 130 -28.70 16.07 19.44
N ASP A 131 -29.57 15.10 19.15
CA ASP A 131 -29.71 13.88 19.94
C ASP A 131 -28.70 12.79 19.48
N VAL A 132 -28.11 12.96 18.30
CA VAL A 132 -27.14 12.01 17.73
C VAL A 132 -25.88 11.87 18.60
N PRO A 133 -25.20 12.96 19.06
CA PRO A 133 -24.02 12.81 19.90
C PRO A 133 -24.29 12.00 21.17
N GLY A 134 -25.40 12.24 21.87
CA GLY A 134 -25.77 11.49 23.06
C GLY A 134 -25.90 10.00 22.78
N THR A 135 -26.66 9.66 21.73
CA THR A 135 -26.85 8.26 21.30
C THR A 135 -25.53 7.57 20.94
N VAL A 136 -24.60 8.29 20.31
CA VAL A 136 -23.28 7.77 19.95
C VAL A 136 -22.40 7.58 21.19
N TYR A 137 -22.38 8.53 22.12
CA TYR A 137 -21.61 8.42 23.36
C TYR A 137 -22.12 7.27 24.23
N ASP A 138 -23.43 7.14 24.42
CA ASP A 138 -24.02 6.06 25.22
C ASP A 138 -23.65 4.68 24.67
N ALA A 139 -23.68 4.52 23.34
CA ALA A 139 -23.31 3.28 22.69
C ALA A 139 -21.80 2.99 22.79
N CYS A 140 -20.95 4.03 22.81
CA CYS A 140 -19.52 3.90 22.99
C CYS A 140 -19.13 3.58 24.43
N ASP A 141 -19.77 4.22 25.41
CA ASP A 141 -19.57 3.95 26.83
C ASP A 141 -19.98 2.50 27.16
N GLY A 142 -21.10 2.02 26.60
CA GLY A 142 -21.53 0.63 26.74
C GLY A 142 -20.55 -0.39 26.15
N ALA A 143 -19.73 0.01 25.18
CA ALA A 143 -18.73 -0.83 24.53
C ALA A 143 -17.28 -0.58 25.01
N GLY A 144 -17.07 0.35 25.96
CA GLY A 144 -15.73 0.70 26.48
C GLY A 144 -14.85 1.44 25.47
N VAL A 145 -15.44 2.19 24.52
CA VAL A 145 -14.73 2.90 23.45
C VAL A 145 -14.71 4.39 23.75
N LYS A 146 -13.54 5.02 23.67
CA LYS A 146 -13.44 6.48 23.78
C LYS A 146 -13.72 7.13 22.44
N VAL A 147 -14.71 8.02 22.40
CA VAL A 147 -15.00 8.84 21.22
C VAL A 147 -14.04 10.02 21.19
N ASN A 148 -13.27 10.14 20.12
CA ASN A 148 -12.29 11.22 19.93
C ASN A 148 -12.87 12.47 19.26
N HIS A 149 -14.21 12.57 19.22
CA HIS A 149 -14.94 13.68 18.61
C HIS A 149 -15.82 14.38 19.64
N THR A 150 -15.78 15.71 19.63
CA THR A 150 -16.72 16.56 20.37
C THR A 150 -18.11 16.50 19.73
N ALA A 151 -19.16 16.86 20.49
CA ALA A 151 -20.53 16.86 19.97
C ALA A 151 -20.68 17.73 18.70
N PRO A 152 -20.10 18.94 18.60
CA PRO A 152 -20.11 19.72 17.36
C PRO A 152 -19.43 19.03 16.17
N GLU A 153 -18.33 18.33 16.41
CA GLU A 153 -17.62 17.59 15.35
C GLU A 153 -18.42 16.38 14.87
N LEU A 154 -19.08 15.65 15.78
CA LEU A 154 -20.00 14.57 15.43
C LEU A 154 -21.16 15.09 14.58
N MET A 155 -21.78 16.20 14.98
CA MET A 155 -22.87 16.81 14.22
C MET A 155 -22.42 17.24 12.82
N ARG A 156 -21.23 17.83 12.69
CA ARG A 156 -20.65 18.20 11.39
C ARG A 156 -20.38 16.97 10.54
N THR A 157 -19.71 15.96 11.08
CA THR A 157 -19.40 14.71 10.36
C THR A 157 -20.67 14.00 9.88
N VAL A 158 -21.71 13.96 10.72
CA VAL A 158 -23.01 13.39 10.37
C VAL A 158 -23.70 14.23 9.31
N GLY A 159 -23.73 15.56 9.44
CA GLY A 159 -24.33 16.45 8.44
C GLY A 159 -23.65 16.36 7.07
N ASP A 160 -22.32 16.42 7.05
CA ASP A 160 -21.50 16.37 5.83
C ASP A 160 -21.65 15.03 5.10
N ALA A 161 -21.63 13.91 5.85
CA ALA A 161 -21.79 12.57 5.28
C ALA A 161 -23.25 12.23 4.94
N ALA A 162 -24.21 12.83 5.64
CA ALA A 162 -25.63 12.60 5.40
C ALA A 162 -26.14 13.32 4.16
N GLY A 163 -25.52 14.40 3.68
CA GLY A 163 -25.97 15.13 2.48
C GLY A 163 -27.48 15.44 2.53
N ASP A 164 -28.25 14.98 1.54
CA ASP A 164 -29.73 15.10 1.47
C ASP A 164 -30.50 14.28 2.52
N ALA A 165 -29.84 13.39 3.26
CA ALA A 165 -30.46 12.61 4.34
C ALA A 165 -30.65 13.40 5.64
N VAL A 166 -30.08 14.60 5.75
CA VAL A 166 -30.34 15.53 6.85
C VAL A 166 -30.89 16.82 6.25
N HIS A 167 -32.06 17.26 6.74
CA HIS A 167 -32.64 18.53 6.33
C HIS A 167 -32.79 19.44 7.55
N GLY A 168 -31.98 20.50 7.59
CA GLY A 168 -31.86 21.35 8.78
C GLY A 168 -31.32 20.54 9.96
N ARG A 169 -32.21 20.24 10.91
CA ARG A 169 -31.91 19.55 12.17
C ARG A 169 -32.47 18.12 12.21
N GLU A 170 -33.21 17.71 11.19
CA GLU A 170 -33.89 16.41 11.19
C GLU A 170 -33.21 15.41 10.24
N VAL A 171 -32.94 14.21 10.75
CA VAL A 171 -32.49 13.06 9.96
C VAL A 171 -33.68 12.52 9.16
N LYS A 172 -33.73 12.76 7.84
CA LYS A 172 -34.84 12.35 6.96
C LYS A 172 -34.74 10.90 6.50
N ARG A 173 -33.54 10.33 6.49
CA ARG A 173 -33.31 8.92 6.16
C ARG A 173 -32.38 8.32 7.19
N ARG A 174 -32.60 7.04 7.52
CA ARG A 174 -31.80 6.32 8.51
C ARG A 174 -30.30 6.43 8.18
N LEU A 175 -29.48 6.61 9.21
CA LEU A 175 -28.03 6.66 9.10
C LEU A 175 -27.41 5.56 9.97
N LEU A 176 -26.31 5.00 9.50
CA LEU A 176 -25.49 4.09 10.28
C LEU A 176 -24.21 4.83 10.67
N VAL A 177 -24.05 5.08 11.97
CA VAL A 177 -22.84 5.64 12.56
C VAL A 177 -22.02 4.49 13.14
N THR A 178 -20.78 4.35 12.71
CA THR A 178 -19.84 3.35 13.23
C THR A 178 -18.69 4.04 13.90
N VAL A 179 -18.30 3.57 15.08
CA VAL A 179 -17.13 4.06 15.81
C VAL A 179 -16.14 2.89 15.95
N SER A 180 -14.92 3.10 15.46
CA SER A 180 -13.82 2.13 15.58
C SER A 180 -13.12 2.26 16.95
N HIS A 181 -12.26 1.29 17.27
CA HIS A 181 -11.52 1.25 18.54
C HIS A 181 -10.60 2.45 18.79
N ASP A 182 -10.11 3.08 17.71
CA ASP A 182 -9.31 4.30 17.74
C ASP A 182 -10.17 5.58 17.88
N GLY A 183 -11.49 5.45 18.06
CA GLY A 183 -12.41 6.56 18.21
C GLY A 183 -12.75 7.28 16.91
N THR A 184 -12.32 6.76 15.75
CA THR A 184 -12.68 7.30 14.43
C THR A 184 -14.16 7.05 14.14
N VAL A 185 -14.88 8.11 13.78
CA VAL A 185 -16.31 8.05 13.45
C VAL A 185 -16.50 8.00 11.94
N ARG A 186 -17.32 7.07 11.46
CA ARG A 186 -17.76 6.98 10.07
C ARG A 186 -19.27 6.94 10.00
N VAL A 187 -19.83 7.61 9.00
CA VAL A 187 -21.27 7.68 8.78
C VAL A 187 -21.57 7.13 7.39
N ARG A 188 -22.52 6.19 7.31
CA ARG A 188 -22.95 5.58 6.06
C ARG A 188 -24.47 5.58 5.96
N ARG A 189 -24.96 5.61 4.72
CA ARG A 189 -26.36 5.33 4.39
C ARG A 189 -26.46 3.83 4.10
N PRO A 190 -27.34 3.08 4.77
CA PRO A 190 -27.60 1.68 4.43
C PRO A 190 -28.41 1.56 3.14
#